data_AF-A0A3N5XEE0-F1
#
_entry.id   AF-A0A3N5XEE0-F1
#
_cell.length_a   1.000
_cell.length_b   1.000
_cell.length_c   1.000
_cell.angle_alpha   90.00
_cell.angle_beta   90.00
_cell.angle_gamma   90.00
#
_symmetry.space_group_name_H-M   'P 1'
#
loop_
_entity.id
_entity.type
_entity.pdbx_description
1 polymer ?
#
loop_
_entity_poly.entity_id
_entity_poly.type
_entity_poly.pdbx_seq_one_letter_code
_entity_poly.pdbx_strand_id
1 'polypeptide(L)'
;MVNVSSGGTGGINRLLTLIFKPPLGVWGEWVALRYLRRQGWDIVARNWKGKRGELDLVAFDDQFLVFVEVKTRQVPSPLTPEDQITKKKEMMLDSLISEFTMR
;
A
#
# COMPACT_ATOMS: atom_id res chain seq x y z
N MET A 1 -3.16 1.62 -17.32
CA MET A 1 -3.61 2.77 -18.14
C MET A 1 -4.55 3.62 -17.31
N VAL A 2 -4.32 4.93 -17.20
CA VAL A 2 -5.30 5.86 -16.60
C VAL A 2 -5.74 6.79 -17.72
N ASN A 3 -7.02 6.80 -18.03
CA ASN A 3 -7.62 7.71 -18.99
C ASN A 3 -8.20 8.89 -18.21
N VAL A 4 -7.84 10.13 -18.59
CA VAL A 4 -8.43 11.36 -18.07
C VAL A 4 -8.86 12.16 -19.29
N SER A 5 -10.16 12.21 -19.54
CA SER A 5 -10.79 13.12 -20.50
C SER A 5 -11.34 14.33 -19.75
N SER A 6 -10.87 15.52 -20.12
CA SER A 6 -11.68 16.74 -20.13
C SER A 6 -10.97 17.75 -21.03
N GLY A 7 -11.68 18.22 -22.05
CA GLY A 7 -11.17 19.09 -23.11
C GLY A 7 -11.07 20.56 -22.69
N GLY A 8 -10.51 21.35 -23.61
CA GLY A 8 -10.64 22.81 -23.62
C GLY A 8 -9.38 23.57 -23.20
N THR A 9 -8.59 23.96 -24.21
CA THR A 9 -7.88 25.25 -24.39
C THR A 9 -7.08 25.87 -23.23
N GLY A 10 -5.77 26.05 -23.46
CA GLY A 10 -4.96 27.07 -22.77
C GLY A 10 -3.84 26.48 -21.91
N GLY A 11 -2.59 26.73 -22.30
CA GLY A 11 -1.40 26.09 -21.74
C GLY A 11 -1.14 26.42 -20.28
N ILE A 12 -1.22 25.39 -19.41
CA ILE A 12 -0.39 25.23 -18.19
C ILE A 12 -0.36 23.79 -17.64
N ASN A 13 -1.02 22.80 -18.27
CA ASN A 13 -1.17 21.46 -17.69
C ASN A 13 -0.03 20.45 -17.97
N ARG A 14 1.06 20.85 -18.64
CA ARG A 14 2.15 19.91 -19.02
C ARG A 14 3.36 19.91 -18.06
N LEU A 15 3.32 20.66 -16.96
CA LEU A 15 4.49 20.91 -16.10
C LEU A 15 4.35 20.49 -14.62
N LEU A 16 3.23 19.83 -14.23
CA LEU A 16 3.05 19.33 -12.86
C LEU A 16 3.52 17.88 -12.66
N THR A 17 3.66 17.08 -13.73
CA THR A 17 4.07 15.66 -13.63
C THR A 17 5.59 15.47 -13.40
N LEU A 18 6.40 16.54 -13.47
CA LEU A 18 7.85 16.47 -13.40
C LEU A 18 8.47 16.77 -12.03
N ILE A 19 7.71 17.26 -11.03
CA ILE A 19 8.30 17.71 -9.75
C ILE A 19 8.00 16.79 -8.55
N PHE A 20 7.09 15.81 -8.67
CA PHE A 20 6.90 14.82 -7.59
C PHE A 20 6.72 13.41 -8.16
N LYS A 21 7.84 12.70 -8.37
CA LYS A 21 7.81 11.22 -8.35
C LYS A 21 7.93 10.81 -6.89
N PRO A 22 6.85 10.36 -6.24
CA PRO A 22 6.97 9.80 -4.89
C PRO A 22 7.98 8.64 -4.92
N PRO A 23 8.74 8.42 -3.84
CA PRO A 23 9.60 7.24 -3.72
C PRO A 23 8.81 5.99 -4.10
N LEU A 24 9.48 5.04 -4.75
CA LEU A 24 8.82 3.87 -5.35
C LEU A 24 7.89 3.14 -4.38
N GLY A 25 8.25 3.06 -3.08
CA GLY A 25 7.42 2.49 -2.03
C GLY A 25 6.12 3.28 -1.77
N VAL A 26 6.18 4.60 -1.71
CA VAL A 26 5.00 5.47 -1.53
C VAL A 26 4.04 5.36 -2.72
N TRP A 27 4.59 5.25 -3.92
CA TRP A 27 3.77 5.00 -5.11
C TRP A 27 3.04 3.65 -5.02
N GLY A 28 3.74 2.58 -4.62
CA GLY A 28 3.12 1.27 -4.43
C GLY A 28 2.03 1.28 -3.37
N GLU A 29 2.26 1.93 -2.23
CA GLU A 29 1.24 2.05 -1.17
C GLU A 29 0.00 2.77 -1.68
N TRP A 30 0.18 3.85 -2.45
CA TRP A 30 -0.94 4.56 -3.06
C TRP A 30 -1.73 3.70 -4.07
N VAL A 31 -1.04 2.90 -4.88
CA VAL A 31 -1.67 1.96 -5.81
C VAL A 31 -2.46 0.88 -5.05
N ALA A 32 -1.87 0.29 -4.00
CA ALA A 32 -2.52 -0.70 -3.16
C ALA A 32 -3.78 -0.13 -2.49
N LEU A 33 -3.67 1.05 -1.87
CA LEU A 33 -4.81 1.73 -1.26
C LEU A 33 -5.94 1.98 -2.26
N ARG A 34 -5.61 2.48 -3.45
CA ARG A 34 -6.60 2.76 -4.49
C ARG A 34 -7.26 1.47 -4.98
N TYR A 35 -6.52 0.36 -5.04
CA TYR A 35 -7.08 -0.94 -5.39
C TYR A 35 -8.07 -1.42 -4.32
N LEU A 36 -7.68 -1.43 -3.05
CA LEU A 36 -8.52 -1.89 -1.94
C LEU A 36 -9.82 -1.07 -1.83
N ARG A 37 -9.73 0.26 -1.92
CA ARG A 37 -10.92 1.13 -1.94
C ARG A 37 -11.86 0.83 -3.10
N ARG A 38 -11.34 0.46 -4.27
CA ARG A 38 -12.18 0.08 -5.43
C ARG A 38 -12.85 -1.27 -5.25
N GLN A 39 -12.33 -2.13 -4.39
CA GLN A 39 -12.99 -3.37 -3.98
C GLN A 39 -14.05 -3.13 -2.89
N GLY A 40 -14.26 -1.89 -2.45
CA GLY A 40 -15.21 -1.56 -1.39
C GLY A 40 -14.66 -1.68 0.02
N TRP A 41 -13.35 -1.92 0.17
CA TRP A 41 -12.75 -2.09 1.49
C TRP A 41 -12.53 -0.76 2.19
N ASP A 42 -12.79 -0.74 3.49
CA ASP A 42 -12.53 0.39 4.36
C ASP A 42 -11.06 0.41 4.76
N ILE A 43 -10.38 1.55 4.56
CA ILE A 43 -8.99 1.71 4.97
C ILE A 43 -8.97 2.17 6.42
N VAL A 44 -8.51 1.30 7.32
CA VAL A 44 -8.47 1.52 8.77
C VAL A 44 -7.21 2.27 9.16
N ALA A 45 -6.05 1.90 8.60
CA ALA A 45 -4.79 2.55 8.90
C ALA A 45 -3.81 2.50 7.72
N ARG A 46 -2.85 3.42 7.72
CA ARG A 46 -1.74 3.50 6.76
C ARG A 46 -0.47 3.88 7.50
N ASN A 47 0.66 3.28 7.14
CA ASN A 47 1.97 3.51 7.77
C ASN A 47 1.88 3.49 9.31
N TRP A 48 1.15 2.52 9.86
CA TRP A 48 0.91 2.44 11.29
C TRP A 48 2.18 1.97 11.99
N LYS A 49 2.59 2.67 13.05
CA LYS A 49 3.83 2.38 13.78
C LYS A 49 3.51 1.68 15.10
N GLY A 50 4.05 0.48 15.24
CA GLY A 50 4.07 -0.28 16.48
C GLY A 50 5.43 -0.20 17.16
N LYS A 51 5.60 -0.90 18.29
CA LYS A 51 6.84 -0.85 19.07
C LYS A 51 8.05 -1.47 18.35
N ARG A 52 7.82 -2.45 17.48
CA ARG A 52 8.86 -3.29 16.86
C ARG A 52 8.88 -3.20 15.34
N GLY A 53 8.10 -2.30 14.75
CA GLY A 53 7.93 -2.22 13.31
C GLY A 53 6.74 -1.38 12.88
N GLU A 54 6.35 -1.56 11.63
CA GLU A 54 5.24 -0.86 11.01
C GLU A 54 4.37 -1.80 10.19
N LEU A 55 3.11 -1.40 10.01
CA LEU A 55 2.15 -2.01 9.11
C LEU A 55 1.87 -1.02 7.98
N ASP A 56 2.09 -1.41 6.72
CA ASP A 56 1.94 -0.50 5.58
C ASP A 56 0.47 -0.08 5.43
N LEU A 57 -0.46 -1.04 5.39
CA LEU A 57 -1.89 -0.81 5.29
C LEU A 57 -2.68 -1.78 6.16
N VAL A 58 -3.75 -1.28 6.77
CA VAL A 58 -4.78 -2.09 7.44
C VAL A 58 -6.12 -1.73 6.81
N ALA A 59 -6.88 -2.74 6.39
CA ALA A 59 -8.17 -2.56 5.73
C ALA A 59 -9.22 -3.53 6.29
N PHE A 60 -10.49 -3.22 6.07
CA PHE A 60 -11.61 -4.04 6.48
C PHE A 60 -12.50 -4.34 5.27
N ASP A 61 -12.80 -5.61 5.03
CA ASP A 61 -13.57 -6.09 3.86
C ASP A 61 -14.99 -6.54 4.22
N ASP A 62 -15.59 -5.86 5.21
CA ASP A 62 -16.85 -6.17 5.92
C ASP A 62 -16.79 -7.37 6.88
N GLN A 63 -15.91 -8.35 6.65
CA GLN A 63 -15.84 -9.56 7.47
C GLN A 63 -14.51 -9.71 8.22
N PHE A 64 -13.43 -9.24 7.62
CA PHE A 64 -12.08 -9.46 8.10
C PHE A 64 -11.30 -8.15 8.20
N LEU A 65 -10.50 -8.04 9.26
CA LEU A 65 -9.45 -7.05 9.36
C LEU A 65 -8.19 -7.59 8.67
N VAL A 66 -7.84 -7.00 7.53
CA VAL A 66 -6.76 -7.46 6.65
C VAL A 66 -5.54 -6.54 6.78
N PHE A 67 -4.39 -7.16 7.03
CA PHE A 67 -3.09 -6.49 7.13
C PHE A 67 -2.34 -6.69 5.82
N VAL A 68 -1.95 -5.61 5.16
CA VAL A 68 -1.37 -5.64 3.81
C VAL A 68 0.04 -5.07 3.86
N GLU A 69 1.02 -5.91 3.52
CA GLU A 69 2.41 -5.51 3.25
C GLU A 69 2.56 -5.15 1.77
N VAL A 70 3.07 -3.96 1.48
CA VAL A 70 3.21 -3.44 0.12
C VAL A 70 4.65 -3.52 -0.35
N LYS A 71 4.94 -4.48 -1.22
CA LYS A 71 6.26 -4.61 -1.86
C LYS A 71 6.23 -4.06 -3.29
N THR A 72 6.93 -2.95 -3.50
CA THR A 72 7.13 -2.40 -4.85
C THR A 72 8.47 -2.87 -5.41
N ARG A 73 8.46 -3.46 -6.61
CA ARG A 73 9.68 -3.98 -7.27
C ARG A 73 9.80 -3.40 -8.68
N GLN A 74 11.03 -3.13 -9.12
CA GLN A 74 11.32 -2.70 -10.50
C GLN A 74 11.50 -3.89 -11.45
N VAL A 75 11.92 -5.05 -10.93
CA VAL A 75 12.17 -6.28 -11.69
C VAL A 75 11.38 -7.41 -11.04
N PRO A 76 10.72 -8.28 -11.82
CA PRO A 76 10.05 -9.47 -11.29
C PRO A 76 11.03 -10.37 -10.53
N SER A 77 10.60 -10.94 -9.40
CA SER A 77 11.35 -11.95 -8.68
C SER A 77 10.88 -13.34 -9.14
N PRO A 78 11.78 -14.32 -9.31
CA PRO A 78 11.38 -15.70 -9.61
C PRO A 78 10.73 -16.41 -8.40
N LEU A 79 10.85 -15.84 -7.20
CA LEU A 79 10.23 -16.35 -5.98
C LEU A 79 8.88 -15.70 -5.74
N THR A 80 7.90 -16.48 -5.29
CA THR A 80 6.59 -15.94 -4.90
C THR A 80 6.73 -15.06 -3.64
N PRO A 81 5.74 -14.20 -3.34
CA PRO A 81 5.67 -13.52 -2.05
C PRO A 81 5.71 -14.49 -0.87
N GLU A 82 5.02 -15.64 -0.99
CA GLU A 82 4.99 -16.70 0.02
C GLU A 82 6.39 -17.28 0.29
N ASP A 83 7.18 -17.54 -0.75
CA ASP A 83 8.54 -18.08 -0.65
C ASP A 83 9.54 -17.13 0.03
N GLN A 84 9.17 -15.86 0.22
CA GLN A 84 10.03 -14.81 0.77
C GLN A 84 9.66 -14.41 2.21
N ILE A 85 8.70 -15.11 2.82
CA ILE A 85 8.35 -14.92 4.22
C ILE A 85 9.34 -15.72 5.07
N THR A 86 10.13 -15.01 5.86
CA THR A 86 11.01 -15.63 6.86
C THR A 86 10.27 -15.74 8.19
N LYS A 87 10.60 -16.74 9.02
CA LYS A 87 10.06 -16.87 10.38
C LYS A 87 10.17 -15.59 11.22
N LYS A 88 11.27 -14.84 11.04
CA LYS A 88 11.47 -13.56 11.72
C LYS A 88 10.43 -12.51 11.29
N LYS A 89 10.07 -12.49 10.01
CA LYS A 89 9.06 -11.58 9.47
C LYS A 89 7.66 -11.97 9.94
N GLU A 90 7.34 -13.26 10.01
CA GLU A 90 6.07 -13.75 10.58
C GLU A 90 5.90 -13.32 12.03
N MET A 91 6.88 -13.65 12.88
CA MET A 91 6.82 -13.29 14.31
C MET A 91 6.70 -11.78 14.55
N MET A 92 7.34 -10.97 13.71
CA MET A 92 7.23 -9.53 13.76
C MET A 92 5.81 -9.07 13.41
N LEU A 93 5.23 -9.59 12.32
CA LEU A 93 3.87 -9.25 11.90
C LEU A 93 2.84 -9.68 12.93
N ASP A 94 2.95 -10.87 13.50
CA ASP A 94 2.05 -11.36 14.56
C ASP A 94 2.05 -10.43 15.78
N SER A 95 3.24 -9.95 16.17
CA SER A 95 3.39 -9.00 17.27
C SER A 95 2.72 -7.65 16.96
N LEU A 96 2.81 -7.17 15.71
CA LEU A 96 2.21 -5.90 15.30
C LEU A 96 0.69 -6.01 15.16
N ILE A 97 0.19 -7.12 14.63
CA ILE A 97 -1.25 -7.43 14.50
C ILE A 97 -1.89 -7.49 15.89
N SER A 98 -1.24 -8.18 16.83
CA SER A 98 -1.71 -8.25 18.23
C SER A 98 -1.72 -6.86 18.87
N GLU A 99 -0.66 -6.07 18.70
CA GLU A 99 -0.59 -4.70 19.23
C GLU A 99 -1.67 -3.78 18.62
N PHE A 100 -1.93 -3.91 17.32
CA PHE A 100 -2.95 -3.14 16.61
C PHE A 100 -4.36 -3.47 17.13
N THR A 101 -4.66 -4.75 17.33
CA THR A 101 -6.00 -5.23 17.71
C THR A 101 -6.35 -4.94 19.17
N MET A 102 -5.34 -4.80 20.04
CA MET A 102 -5.53 -4.53 21.47
C MET A 102 -5.64 -3.04 21.83
N ARG A 103 -5.55 -2.13 20.85
CA ARG A 103 -5.68 -0.67 21.03
C ARG A 103 -7.05 -0.18 20.61
#